data_AF-A0A2E7NA18-F1
#
_entry.id   AF-A0A2E7NA18-F1
#
_cell.length_a   1.000
_cell.length_b   1.000
_cell.length_c   1.000
_cell.angle_alpha   90.00
_cell.angle_beta   90.00
_cell.angle_gamma   90.00
#
_symmetry.space_group_name_H-M   'P 1'
#
loop_
_entity.id
_entity.type
_entity.pdbx_description
1 polymer ?
#
loop_
_entity_poly.entity_id
_entity_poly.type
_entity_poly.pdbx_seq_one_letter_code
_entity_poly.pdbx_strand_id
1 'polypeptide(L)'
;MINLFVYGTLKSDGTLHQAISDGEFLGEYVTKANGFVMTSAGGASFPFVYYTDRKNPYKIKGELYNVTEDIKKRCDFIECGGGYTFREIDQNVFGYIYPEKIGTTSNSIRVNEDEKYFEWLNNAEEPTQGN
;
A
#
# COMPACT_ATOMS: atom_id res chain seq x y z
N MET A 1 -14.39 14.66 -3.20
CA MET A 1 -13.43 13.90 -4.04
C MET A 1 -12.15 13.78 -3.26
N ILE A 2 -11.60 12.58 -3.17
CA ILE A 2 -10.48 12.23 -2.29
C ILE A 2 -9.43 11.52 -3.13
N ASN A 3 -8.18 11.98 -3.07
CA ASN A 3 -7.08 11.26 -3.69
C ASN A 3 -6.63 10.15 -2.74
N LEU A 4 -7.02 8.92 -3.05
CA LEU A 4 -6.74 7.73 -2.26
C LEU A 4 -5.57 6.95 -2.88
N PHE A 5 -4.48 6.88 -2.14
CA PHE A 5 -3.32 6.07 -2.46
C PHE A 5 -3.50 4.66 -1.88
N VAL A 6 -3.32 3.65 -2.73
CA VAL A 6 -3.36 2.24 -2.36
C VAL A 6 -2.06 1.55 -2.77
N TYR A 7 -1.56 0.66 -1.91
CA TYR A 7 -0.26 0.00 -2.10
C TYR A 7 -0.33 -1.51 -1.91
N GLY A 8 -1.53 -2.10 -1.79
CA GLY A 8 -1.72 -3.50 -1.45
C GLY A 8 -2.85 -4.15 -2.24
N THR A 9 -3.70 -4.90 -1.55
CA THR A 9 -4.78 -5.70 -2.14
C THR A 9 -5.91 -4.87 -2.75
N LEU A 10 -5.98 -3.56 -2.49
CA LEU A 10 -6.88 -2.62 -3.17
C LEU A 10 -6.38 -2.16 -4.56
N LYS A 11 -5.10 -2.39 -4.89
CA LYS A 11 -4.57 -2.11 -6.24
C LYS A 11 -5.35 -2.88 -7.31
N SER A 12 -5.24 -2.45 -8.57
CA SER A 12 -5.93 -3.04 -9.73
C SER A 12 -5.73 -4.54 -9.91
N ASP A 13 -4.56 -5.06 -9.54
CA ASP A 13 -4.19 -6.48 -9.57
C ASP A 13 -4.46 -7.22 -8.24
N GLY A 14 -5.07 -6.55 -7.27
CA GLY A 14 -5.31 -7.05 -5.92
C GLY A 14 -6.70 -7.66 -5.72
N THR A 15 -6.80 -8.57 -4.75
CA THR A 15 -8.03 -9.32 -4.45
C THR A 15 -9.17 -8.48 -3.88
N LEU A 16 -8.89 -7.28 -3.37
CA LEU A 16 -9.87 -6.36 -2.80
C LEU A 16 -10.18 -5.17 -3.71
N HIS A 17 -9.67 -5.16 -4.95
CA HIS A 17 -9.84 -4.06 -5.91
C HIS A 17 -11.31 -3.66 -6.13
N GLN A 18 -12.26 -4.60 -6.02
CA GLN A 18 -13.69 -4.35 -6.18
C GLN A 18 -14.23 -3.25 -5.23
N ALA A 19 -13.58 -3.00 -4.09
CA ALA A 19 -13.98 -1.92 -3.18
C ALA A 19 -13.75 -0.52 -3.77
N ILE A 20 -12.71 -0.37 -4.60
CA ILE A 20 -12.25 0.90 -5.17
C ILE A 20 -12.50 1.01 -6.69
N SER A 21 -12.92 -0.07 -7.36
CA SER A 21 -13.03 -0.17 -8.83
C SER A 21 -13.91 0.89 -9.52
N ASP A 22 -14.85 1.51 -8.79
CA ASP A 22 -15.69 2.59 -9.30
C ASP A 22 -15.00 3.97 -9.24
N GLY A 23 -13.81 4.04 -8.63
CA GLY A 23 -12.98 5.24 -8.55
C GLY A 23 -12.23 5.50 -9.86
N GLU A 24 -11.89 6.76 -10.09
CA GLU A 24 -11.09 7.15 -11.25
C GLU A 24 -9.62 6.83 -10.97
N PHE A 25 -9.05 5.90 -11.72
CA PHE A 25 -7.61 5.61 -11.66
C PHE A 25 -6.80 6.77 -12.25
N LEU A 26 -5.91 7.36 -11.44
CA LEU A 26 -5.06 8.49 -11.82
C LEU A 26 -3.65 8.07 -12.26
N GLY A 27 -3.27 6.81 -12.03
CA GLY A 27 -1.97 6.27 -12.42
C GLY A 27 -1.18 5.65 -11.26
N GLU A 28 0.01 5.15 -11.60
CA GLU A 28 1.00 4.77 -10.59
C GLU A 28 1.45 6.00 -9.79
N TYR A 29 1.73 5.79 -8.50
CA TYR A 29 2.16 6.86 -7.60
C TYR A 29 3.25 6.36 -6.65
N VAL A 30 4.25 7.21 -6.41
CA VAL A 30 5.26 7.00 -5.38
C VAL A 30 5.12 8.13 -4.37
N THR A 31 5.04 7.79 -3.08
CA THR A 31 4.89 8.80 -2.03
C THR A 31 6.02 9.83 -2.07
N LYS A 32 5.70 11.08 -1.78
CA LYS A 32 6.70 12.15 -1.71
C LYS A 32 7.39 12.16 -0.34
N ALA A 33 6.63 11.89 0.71
CA ALA A 33 7.14 11.69 2.05
C ALA A 33 8.01 10.42 2.12
N ASN A 34 9.10 10.54 2.87
CA ASN A 34 9.97 9.43 3.23
C ASN A 34 9.59 8.90 4.63
N GLY A 35 10.26 7.84 5.06
CA GLY A 35 10.13 7.32 6.41
C GLY A 35 9.10 6.20 6.56
N PHE A 36 8.72 5.62 5.44
CA PHE A 36 7.84 4.47 5.38
C PHE A 36 8.65 3.18 5.35
N VAL A 37 8.07 2.13 5.92
CA VAL A 37 8.54 0.76 5.77
C VAL A 37 7.36 -0.11 5.38
N MET A 38 7.60 -1.03 4.45
CA MET A 38 6.65 -2.08 4.10
C MET A 38 7.10 -3.40 4.73
N THR A 39 6.16 -4.09 5.37
CA THR A 39 6.31 -5.45 5.91
C THR A 39 5.09 -6.29 5.54
N SER A 40 5.13 -7.57 5.86
CA SER A 40 4.01 -8.50 5.72
C SER A 40 4.07 -9.53 6.85
N ALA A 41 2.92 -10.03 7.28
CA ALA A 41 2.89 -11.17 8.20
C ALA A 41 3.16 -12.47 7.42
N GLY A 42 3.76 -13.46 8.09
CA GLY A 42 4.12 -14.74 7.47
C GLY A 42 2.94 -15.36 6.73
N GLY A 43 3.14 -15.70 5.45
CA GLY A 43 2.08 -16.18 4.53
C GLY A 43 1.77 -15.26 3.34
N ALA A 44 2.41 -14.08 3.25
CA ALA A 44 2.39 -13.20 2.07
C ALA A 44 0.99 -12.74 1.59
N SER A 45 0.00 -12.63 2.47
CA SER A 45 -1.37 -12.35 2.05
C SER A 45 -1.69 -10.87 1.81
N PHE A 46 -0.98 -9.95 2.47
CA PHE A 46 -1.18 -8.50 2.34
C PHE A 46 -0.02 -7.70 2.97
N PRO A 47 0.24 -6.46 2.49
CA PRO A 47 1.29 -5.60 3.01
C PRO A 47 0.81 -4.75 4.18
N PHE A 48 1.70 -4.52 5.16
CA PHE A 48 1.58 -3.47 6.16
C PHE A 48 2.56 -2.35 5.83
N VAL A 49 2.10 -1.10 5.83
CA VAL A 49 2.98 0.07 5.80
C VAL A 49 2.85 0.83 7.11
N TYR A 50 3.98 1.16 7.72
CA TYR A 50 4.03 1.97 8.94
C TYR A 50 5.15 3.02 8.86
N TYR A 51 5.04 4.05 9.71
CA TYR A 51 6.07 5.08 9.86
C TYR A 51 7.10 4.68 10.93
N THR A 52 8.39 4.86 10.64
CA THR A 52 9.49 4.56 11.57
C THR A 52 10.25 5.82 12.01
N ASP A 53 10.79 6.59 11.07
CA ASP A 53 11.37 7.92 11.27
C ASP A 53 11.59 8.57 9.89
N ARG A 54 11.84 9.89 9.83
CA ARG A 54 12.08 10.62 8.56
C ARG A 54 13.50 10.47 8.00
N LYS A 55 14.41 9.77 8.68
CA LYS A 55 15.78 9.51 8.20
C LYS A 55 15.82 8.31 7.27
N ASN A 56 14.89 7.37 7.43
CA ASN A 56 14.67 6.32 6.45
C ASN A 56 14.32 6.96 5.08
N PRO A 57 15.15 6.77 4.03
CA PRO A 57 14.97 7.45 2.75
C PRO A 57 13.87 6.82 1.87
N TYR A 58 13.27 5.71 2.30
CA TYR A 58 12.36 4.94 1.45
C TYR A 58 10.93 5.49 1.47
N LYS A 59 10.32 5.36 0.30
CA LYS A 59 8.94 5.70 -0.05
C LYS A 59 8.14 4.44 -0.32
N ILE A 60 6.85 4.58 -0.63
CA ILE A 60 5.99 3.49 -1.08
C ILE A 60 5.52 3.77 -2.50
N LYS A 61 5.63 2.76 -3.38
CA LYS A 61 5.02 2.75 -4.71
C LYS A 61 3.67 2.02 -4.67
N GLY A 62 2.70 2.56 -5.37
CA GLY A 62 1.35 2.02 -5.48
C GLY A 62 0.55 2.72 -6.57
N GLU A 63 -0.75 2.83 -6.35
CA GLU A 63 -1.72 3.40 -7.28
C GLU A 63 -2.49 4.55 -6.63
N LEU A 64 -2.84 5.56 -7.42
CA LEU A 64 -3.64 6.69 -6.96
C LEU A 64 -5.00 6.69 -7.64
N TYR A 65 -6.04 6.89 -6.84
CA TYR A 65 -7.42 6.97 -7.30
C TYR A 65 -8.07 8.25 -6.82
N ASN A 66 -8.94 8.82 -7.64
CA ASN A 66 -9.89 9.82 -7.19
C ASN A 66 -11.21 9.14 -6.81
N VAL A 67 -11.58 9.22 -5.54
CA VAL A 67 -12.73 8.49 -4.98
C VAL A 67 -13.77 9.42 -4.38
N THR A 68 -15.02 8.97 -4.41
CA THR A 68 -16.13 9.57 -3.67
C THR A 68 -16.09 9.13 -2.21
N GLU A 69 -16.86 9.81 -1.35
CA GLU A 69 -17.02 9.40 0.05
C GLU A 69 -17.58 7.99 0.21
N ASP A 70 -18.47 7.55 -0.70
CA ASP A 70 -19.07 6.21 -0.60
C ASP A 70 -18.07 5.11 -0.98
N ILE A 71 -17.23 5.34 -2.00
CA ILE A 71 -16.11 4.44 -2.31
C ILE A 71 -15.14 4.38 -1.13
N LYS A 72 -14.82 5.54 -0.53
CA LYS A 72 -13.97 5.60 0.66
C LYS A 72 -14.58 4.80 1.82
N LYS A 73 -15.88 4.89 2.09
CA LYS A 73 -16.53 4.10 3.16
C LYS A 73 -16.37 2.60 2.96
N ARG A 74 -16.44 2.11 1.70
CA ARG A 74 -16.19 0.69 1.39
C ARG A 74 -14.74 0.30 1.70
N CYS A 75 -13.79 1.15 1.33
CA CYS A 75 -12.37 0.95 1.63
C CYS A 75 -12.11 1.01 3.15
N ASP A 76 -12.67 1.98 3.86
CA ASP A 76 -12.56 2.13 5.31
C ASP A 76 -13.09 0.90 6.05
N PHE A 77 -14.22 0.33 5.61
CA PHE A 77 -14.80 -0.86 6.23
C PHE A 77 -13.80 -2.03 6.24
N ILE A 78 -13.04 -2.18 5.16
CA ILE A 78 -12.03 -3.22 4.99
C ILE A 78 -10.76 -2.86 5.77
N GLU A 79 -10.17 -1.71 5.47
CA GLU A 79 -8.83 -1.34 5.93
C GLU A 79 -8.84 -0.93 7.41
N CYS A 80 -9.78 -0.09 7.83
CA CYS A 80 -9.91 0.25 9.26
C CYS A 80 -10.40 -0.95 10.08
N GLY A 81 -11.23 -1.83 9.49
CA GLY A 81 -11.59 -3.12 10.09
C GLY A 81 -10.40 -4.06 10.27
N GLY A 82 -9.40 -3.96 9.39
CA GLY A 82 -8.12 -4.66 9.46
C GLY A 82 -7.07 -4.00 10.37
N GLY A 83 -7.40 -2.89 11.03
CA GLY A 83 -6.51 -2.20 11.98
C GLY A 83 -5.67 -1.08 11.38
N TYR A 84 -5.82 -0.76 10.10
CA TYR A 84 -5.15 0.38 9.48
C TYR A 84 -5.82 1.69 9.90
N THR A 85 -5.08 2.80 9.83
CA THR A 85 -5.62 4.15 10.03
C THR A 85 -5.60 4.93 8.73
N PHE A 86 -6.74 5.49 8.33
CA PHE A 86 -6.83 6.45 7.24
C PHE A 86 -6.14 7.77 7.62
N ARG A 87 -5.10 8.19 6.88
CA ARG A 87 -4.32 9.40 7.17
C ARG A 87 -3.86 10.09 5.90
N GLU A 88 -3.60 11.39 6.01
CA GLU A 88 -2.88 12.13 4.96
C GLU A 88 -1.41 11.71 4.97
N ILE A 89 -0.92 11.21 3.82
CA ILE A 89 0.45 10.69 3.67
C ILE A 89 1.34 11.62 2.86
N ASP A 90 0.74 12.39 1.94
CA ASP A 90 1.32 13.51 1.22
C ASP A 90 0.25 14.62 1.13
N GLN A 91 0.63 15.83 0.75
CA GLN A 91 -0.30 16.95 0.61
C GLN A 91 -1.50 16.59 -0.28
N ASN A 92 -2.70 16.57 0.31
CA ASN A 92 -3.96 16.17 -0.33
C ASN A 92 -3.99 14.74 -0.89
N VAL A 93 -3.17 13.82 -0.37
CA VAL A 93 -3.17 12.40 -0.72
C VAL A 93 -3.29 11.59 0.56
N PHE A 94 -4.29 10.73 0.60
CA PHE A 94 -4.61 9.94 1.77
C PHE A 94 -4.33 8.46 1.52
N GLY A 95 -3.93 7.74 2.54
CA GLY A 95 -3.70 6.30 2.49
C GLY A 95 -3.99 5.63 3.83
N TYR A 96 -4.00 4.31 3.81
CA TYR A 96 -4.20 3.49 5.00
C TYR A 96 -2.84 3.11 5.58
N ILE A 97 -2.54 3.51 6.81
CA ILE A 97 -1.24 3.27 7.44
C ILE A 97 -1.44 2.47 8.72
N TYR A 98 -0.64 1.43 8.89
CA TYR A 98 -0.65 0.61 10.09
C TYR A 98 0.05 1.34 11.26
N PRO A 99 -0.51 1.30 12.48
CA PRO A 99 -0.03 2.13 13.60
C PRO A 99 1.38 1.77 14.10
N GLU A 100 1.83 0.54 13.89
CA GLU A 100 3.10 0.03 14.40
C GLU A 100 3.72 -1.00 13.46
N LYS A 101 4.96 -1.42 13.77
CA LYS A 101 5.62 -2.48 13.02
C LYS A 101 4.92 -3.82 13.29
N ILE A 102 4.43 -4.45 12.23
CA ILE A 102 4.00 -5.85 12.24
C ILE A 102 4.75 -6.64 11.18
N GLY A 103 5.08 -7.90 11.50
CA GLY A 103 5.65 -8.83 10.54
C GLY A 103 7.08 -8.49 10.12
N THR A 104 7.46 -9.04 8.97
CA THR A 104 8.81 -8.96 8.40
C THR A 104 8.74 -8.71 6.90
N THR A 105 9.89 -8.60 6.24
CA THR A 105 9.93 -8.62 4.78
C THR A 105 9.50 -9.99 4.24
N SER A 106 9.03 -10.02 3.00
CA SER A 106 8.67 -11.23 2.25
C SER A 106 8.98 -11.07 0.77
N ASN A 107 8.87 -12.15 -0.01
CA ASN A 107 9.10 -12.15 -1.46
C ASN A 107 8.12 -11.25 -2.23
N SER A 108 6.96 -10.94 -1.63
CA SER A 108 5.98 -10.02 -2.23
C SER A 108 6.33 -8.54 -2.05
N ILE A 109 7.44 -8.23 -1.38
CA ILE A 109 7.91 -6.86 -1.20
C ILE A 109 9.14 -6.67 -2.08
N ARG A 110 8.97 -5.92 -3.17
CA ARG A 110 10.06 -5.44 -4.00
C ARG A 110 10.67 -4.19 -3.36
N VAL A 111 11.99 -4.17 -3.25
CA VAL A 111 12.76 -2.99 -2.84
C VAL A 111 13.49 -2.46 -4.06
N ASN A 112 13.23 -1.21 -4.44
CA ASN A 112 14.02 -0.51 -5.44
C ASN A 112 15.08 0.35 -4.70
N GLU A 113 16.33 -0.06 -4.81
CA GLU A 113 17.46 0.58 -4.14
C GLU A 113 17.88 1.90 -4.80
N ASP A 114 17.64 2.08 -6.09
CA ASP A 114 18.06 3.27 -6.83
C ASP A 114 17.06 4.41 -6.60
N GLU A 115 15.77 4.10 -6.70
CA GLU A 115 14.67 5.06 -6.54
C GLU A 115 14.15 5.15 -5.10
N LYS A 116 14.68 4.31 -4.20
CA LYS A 116 14.36 4.25 -2.77
C LYS A 116 12.86 4.13 -2.50
N TYR A 117 12.24 3.05 -2.98
CA TYR A 117 10.88 2.69 -2.58
C TYR A 117 10.67 1.20 -2.32
N PHE A 118 9.65 0.93 -1.52
CA PHE A 118 9.01 -0.38 -1.41
C PHE A 118 7.81 -0.48 -2.33
N GLU A 119 7.54 -1.68 -2.82
CA GLU A 119 6.37 -1.98 -3.62
C GLU A 119 5.84 -3.37 -3.29
N TRP A 120 4.53 -3.47 -3.15
CA TRP A 120 3.84 -4.74 -2.99
C TRP A 120 3.48 -5.35 -4.34
N LEU A 121 3.81 -6.63 -4.49
CA LEU A 121 3.45 -7.48 -5.60
C LEU A 121 2.31 -8.41 -5.18
N ASN A 122 1.09 -8.16 -5.66
CA ASN A 122 -0.07 -9.00 -5.34
C ASN A 122 0.07 -10.43 -5.89
N ASN A 123 0.80 -10.60 -6.99
CA ASN A 123 1.08 -11.88 -7.64
C ASN A 123 2.59 -12.18 -7.64
N ALA A 124 3.22 -12.20 -6.47
CA ALA A 124 4.61 -12.61 -6.38
C ALA A 124 4.74 -14.09 -6.75
N GLU A 125 5.45 -14.40 -7.83
CA GLU A 125 5.79 -15.78 -8.16
C GLU A 125 6.65 -16.35 -7.02
N GLU A 126 6.28 -17.53 -6.51
CA GLU A 126 7.23 -18.28 -5.69
C GLU A 126 8.47 -18.54 -6.54
N PRO A 127 9.69 -18.42 -5.98
CA PRO A 127 10.89 -18.79 -6.72
C PRO A 127 10.70 -20.24 -7.16
N THR A 128 10.65 -20.46 -8.48
CA THR A 128 10.69 -21.81 -9.04
C THR A 128 11.90 -22.51 -8.44
N GLN A 129 11.68 -23.55 -7.63
CA GLN A 129 12.77 -24.43 -7.22
C GLN A 129 13.40 -24.94 -8.51
N GLY A 130 14.61 -24.47 -8.79
CA GLY A 130 15.37 -24.92 -9.95
C GLY A 130 15.55 -26.43 -9.86
N ASN A 131 15.19 -27.13 -10.94
CA ASN A 131 15.58 -28.51 -11.18
C ASN A 131 17.10 -28.62 -11.36
#